data_AF-A0A2C9KTC0-F1
#
_entry.id   AF-A0A2C9KTC0-F1
#
_cell.length_a   1.000
_cell.length_b   1.000
_cell.length_c   1.000
_cell.angle_alpha   90.00
_cell.angle_beta   90.00
_cell.angle_gamma   90.00
#
_symmetry.space_group_name_H-M   'P 1'
#
loop_
_entity.id
_entity.type
_entity.pdbx_description
1 polymer ?
#
loop_
_entity_poly.entity_id
_entity_poly.type
_entity_poly.pdbx_seq_one_letter_code
_entity_poly.pdbx_strand_id
1 'polypeptide(L)'
;MLAGCVTMNIQLLLADGSDFRLLAQNSKCRAVIMSPWKQGSAWKLMNPFFSGKSDQGFVDIHIDNIPDLTSAILVGRTKNGENKHFLNDLKICPDDIYVDPAERDDLLIILTTSGSTGYSKPVPRSHIEILKSEDRFNDIFCPGVQWNSPREKCFKYYNDKSM
;
A
#
# COMPACT_ATOMS: atom_id res chain seq x y z
N MET A 1 -9.69 -9.43 -5.45
CA MET A 1 -8.28 -9.91 -5.47
C MET A 1 -7.37 -8.71 -5.65
N LEU A 2 -6.39 -8.51 -4.77
CA LEU A 2 -5.41 -7.41 -4.82
C LEU A 2 -3.99 -7.89 -5.17
N ALA A 3 -3.84 -9.17 -5.54
CA ALA A 3 -2.59 -9.71 -6.07
C ALA A 3 -2.13 -8.90 -7.29
N GLY A 4 -0.83 -8.62 -7.38
CA GLY A 4 -0.24 -7.78 -8.44
C GLY A 4 -0.47 -6.26 -8.27
N CYS A 5 -1.17 -5.81 -7.22
CA CYS A 5 -1.30 -4.38 -6.95
C CYS A 5 -0.02 -3.82 -6.32
N VAL A 6 0.39 -2.64 -6.79
CA VAL A 6 1.51 -1.87 -6.24
C VAL A 6 0.99 -0.90 -5.18
N THR A 7 1.72 -0.78 -4.07
CA THR A 7 1.34 0.17 -3.02
C THR A 7 1.74 1.60 -3.38
N MET A 8 0.90 2.57 -3.03
CA MET A 8 1.15 3.99 -3.22
C MET A 8 0.76 4.76 -1.95
N ASN A 9 1.64 5.61 -1.43
CA ASN A 9 1.22 6.56 -0.40
C ASN A 9 0.43 7.69 -1.05
N ILE A 10 -0.65 8.12 -0.41
CA ILE A 10 -1.50 9.21 -0.89
C ILE A 10 -1.57 10.28 0.19
N GLN A 11 -1.50 11.53 -0.23
CA GLN A 11 -1.71 12.68 0.63
C GLN A 11 -3.03 13.36 0.28
N LEU A 12 -3.77 13.79 1.29
CA LEU A 12 -4.98 14.58 1.12
C LEU A 12 -4.65 16.06 1.27
N LEU A 13 -3.94 16.60 0.27
CA LEU A 13 -3.41 17.97 0.30
C LEU A 13 -4.50 19.02 0.14
N LEU A 14 -5.45 18.78 -0.77
CA LEU A 14 -6.54 19.69 -1.07
C LEU A 14 -7.81 19.22 -0.35
N ALA A 15 -8.52 20.17 0.27
CA ALA A 15 -9.73 19.89 1.05
C ALA A 15 -10.84 19.21 0.21
N ASP A 16 -10.84 19.45 -1.10
CA ASP A 16 -11.78 18.86 -2.04
C ASP A 16 -11.39 17.45 -2.49
N GLY A 17 -10.21 16.94 -2.12
CA GLY A 17 -9.69 15.63 -2.50
C GLY A 17 -9.28 15.50 -3.98
N SER A 18 -9.10 16.61 -4.72
CA SER A 18 -8.77 16.56 -6.15
C SER A 18 -7.43 15.89 -6.44
N ASP A 19 -6.41 16.11 -5.62
CA ASP A 19 -5.11 15.43 -5.73
C ASP A 19 -5.24 13.91 -5.61
N PHE A 20 -6.01 13.46 -4.61
CA PHE A 20 -6.34 12.04 -4.44
C PHE A 20 -7.04 11.48 -5.69
N ARG A 21 -8.07 12.17 -6.20
CA ARG A 21 -8.81 11.70 -7.37
C ARG A 21 -7.92 11.57 -8.59
N LEU A 22 -7.08 12.57 -8.84
CA LEU A 22 -6.15 12.58 -9.97
C LEU A 22 -5.16 11.42 -9.87
N LEU A 23 -4.57 11.21 -8.69
CA LEU A 23 -3.65 10.09 -8.46
C LEU A 23 -4.34 8.74 -8.62
N ALA A 24 -5.51 8.56 -8.00
CA ALA A 24 -6.24 7.31 -8.04
C ALA A 24 -6.68 6.95 -9.48
N GLN A 25 -7.09 7.94 -10.27
CA GLN A 25 -7.46 7.74 -11.67
C GLN A 25 -6.25 7.42 -12.53
N ASN A 26 -5.16 8.17 -12.41
CA ASN A 26 -3.95 7.96 -13.21
C ASN A 26 -3.27 6.62 -12.90
N SER A 27 -3.33 6.16 -11.65
CA SER A 27 -2.74 4.90 -11.22
C SER A 27 -3.68 3.70 -11.35
N LYS A 28 -4.92 3.89 -11.83
CA LYS A 28 -5.98 2.87 -11.80
C LYS A 28 -6.11 2.20 -10.43
N CYS A 29 -6.13 3.01 -9.38
CA CYS A 29 -6.10 2.56 -8.00
C CYS A 29 -7.27 1.63 -7.71
N ARG A 30 -6.99 0.39 -7.29
CA ARG A 30 -8.01 -0.63 -7.03
C ARG A 30 -8.63 -0.52 -5.64
N ALA A 31 -7.82 -0.18 -4.65
CA ALA A 31 -8.24 -0.09 -3.26
C ALA A 31 -7.48 0.98 -2.48
N VAL A 32 -8.13 1.54 -1.46
CA VAL A 32 -7.51 2.47 -0.52
C VAL A 32 -7.39 1.86 0.87
N ILE A 33 -6.24 2.04 1.52
CA ILE A 33 -6.04 1.65 2.92
C ILE A 33 -6.14 2.90 3.78
N MET A 34 -7.02 2.92 4.77
CA MET A 34 -7.27 4.12 5.56
C MET A 34 -7.72 3.82 6.99
N SER A 35 -7.57 4.81 7.87
CA SER A 35 -8.06 4.71 9.25
C SER A 35 -9.59 4.88 9.32
N PRO A 36 -10.32 4.07 10.11
CA PRO A 36 -11.74 4.24 10.37
C PRO A 36 -12.07 5.42 11.31
N TRP A 37 -11.11 6.32 11.57
CA TRP A 37 -11.30 7.44 12.46
C TRP A 37 -12.21 8.51 11.85
N LYS A 38 -13.44 8.59 12.35
CA LYS A 38 -14.53 9.44 11.81
C LYS A 38 -14.19 10.94 11.68
N GLN A 39 -13.27 11.45 12.49
CA GLN A 39 -12.87 12.86 12.46
C GLN A 39 -11.76 13.14 11.43
N GLY A 40 -11.07 12.10 10.95
CA GLY A 40 -9.98 12.21 9.98
C GLY A 40 -10.46 12.65 8.59
N SER A 41 -9.59 13.35 7.88
CA SER A 41 -9.86 13.85 6.52
C SER A 41 -10.18 12.73 5.54
N ALA A 42 -9.43 11.62 5.60
CA ALA A 42 -9.68 10.46 4.74
C ALA A 42 -11.07 9.86 4.95
N TRP A 43 -11.52 9.74 6.20
CA TRP A 43 -12.87 9.26 6.50
C TRP A 43 -13.93 10.19 5.92
N LYS A 44 -13.80 11.50 6.17
CA LYS A 44 -14.76 12.49 5.66
C LYS A 44 -14.85 12.50 4.13
N LEU A 45 -13.72 12.31 3.45
CA LEU A 45 -13.64 12.25 2.00
C LEU A 45 -14.28 10.98 1.42
N MET A 46 -13.99 9.81 2.02
CA MET A 46 -14.34 8.52 1.42
C MET A 46 -15.67 7.93 1.90
N ASN A 47 -16.07 8.19 3.14
CA ASN A 47 -17.30 7.63 3.73
C ASN A 47 -18.58 7.88 2.92
N PRO A 48 -18.77 9.02 2.20
CA PRO A 48 -19.94 9.20 1.34
C PRO A 48 -20.08 8.17 0.23
N PHE A 49 -18.99 7.49 -0.16
CA PHE A 49 -18.95 6.53 -1.26
C PHE A 49 -19.00 5.06 -0.82
N PHE A 50 -19.13 4.82 0.49
CA PHE A 50 -19.16 3.47 1.04
C PHE A 50 -20.54 2.85 0.84
N SER A 51 -20.57 1.68 0.21
CA SER A 51 -21.78 0.89 0.04
C SER A 51 -21.83 -0.27 1.03
N GLY A 52 -22.95 -0.41 1.73
CA GLY A 52 -23.22 -1.58 2.58
C GLY A 52 -22.61 -1.53 3.98
N LYS A 53 -22.58 -2.70 4.65
CA LYS A 53 -21.93 -2.89 5.95
C LYS A 53 -20.47 -3.25 5.73
N SER A 54 -19.57 -2.73 6.56
CA SER A 54 -18.16 -3.15 6.56
C SER A 54 -18.06 -4.57 7.09
N ASP A 55 -17.65 -5.51 6.25
CA ASP A 55 -17.32 -6.86 6.69
C ASP A 55 -15.82 -6.93 6.97
N GLN A 56 -15.44 -7.22 8.22
CA GLN A 56 -14.03 -7.41 8.64
C GLN A 56 -13.05 -6.27 8.29
N GLY A 57 -13.56 -5.05 8.08
CA GLY A 57 -12.76 -3.89 7.68
C GLY A 57 -12.64 -3.70 6.17
N PHE A 58 -13.17 -4.59 5.34
CA PHE A 58 -13.34 -4.35 3.91
C PHE A 58 -14.67 -3.65 3.64
N VAL A 59 -14.65 -2.67 2.73
CA VAL A 59 -15.82 -1.90 2.34
C VAL A 59 -15.83 -1.71 0.84
N ASP A 60 -16.96 -1.98 0.20
CA ASP A 60 -17.13 -1.71 -1.23
C ASP A 60 -17.33 -0.21 -1.46
N ILE A 61 -16.71 0.28 -2.53
CA ILE A 61 -16.74 1.68 -2.94
C ILE A 61 -17.27 1.76 -4.37
N HIS A 62 -18.08 2.78 -4.62
CA HIS A 62 -18.42 3.20 -5.98
C HIS A 62 -18.24 4.72 -6.13
N ILE A 63 -17.40 5.13 -7.08
CA ILE A 63 -17.17 6.54 -7.43
C ILE A 63 -17.19 6.65 -8.96
N ASP A 64 -18.18 7.35 -9.50
CA ASP A 64 -18.41 7.45 -10.96
C ASP A 64 -17.16 7.88 -11.75
N ASN A 65 -16.37 8.80 -11.20
CA ASN A 65 -15.19 9.36 -11.87
C ASN A 65 -13.90 8.54 -11.66
N ILE A 66 -13.92 7.48 -10.84
CA ILE A 66 -12.77 6.62 -10.56
C ILE A 66 -13.26 5.16 -10.49
N PRO A 67 -13.68 4.59 -11.62
CA PRO A 67 -14.35 3.29 -11.65
C PRO A 67 -13.45 2.12 -11.23
N ASP A 68 -12.13 2.28 -11.35
CA ASP A 68 -11.16 1.27 -10.92
C ASP A 68 -11.12 1.09 -9.39
N LEU A 69 -11.46 2.16 -8.64
CA LEU A 69 -11.44 2.17 -7.18
C LEU A 69 -12.71 1.57 -6.61
N THR A 70 -12.65 0.28 -6.30
CA THR A 70 -13.82 -0.50 -5.89
C THR A 70 -13.86 -0.83 -4.41
N SER A 71 -12.78 -0.60 -3.66
CA SER A 71 -12.68 -1.10 -2.29
C SER A 71 -11.91 -0.18 -1.34
N ALA A 72 -12.33 -0.14 -0.08
CA ALA A 72 -11.57 0.39 1.06
C ALA A 72 -11.19 -0.73 2.00
N ILE A 73 -10.00 -0.62 2.58
CA ILE A 73 -9.52 -1.44 3.68
C ILE A 73 -9.34 -0.52 4.90
N LEU A 74 -10.23 -0.69 5.86
CA LEU A 74 -10.28 0.08 7.10
C LEU A 74 -9.36 -0.54 8.14
N VAL A 75 -8.26 0.15 8.45
CA VAL A 75 -7.24 -0.32 9.38
C VAL A 75 -7.13 0.63 10.57
N GLY A 76 -7.42 0.16 11.77
CA GLY A 76 -7.31 0.97 12.98
C GLY A 76 -7.18 0.12 14.25
N ARG A 77 -6.65 0.75 15.31
CA ARG A 77 -6.63 0.16 16.66
C ARG A 77 -7.84 0.67 17.44
N THR A 78 -8.82 -0.18 17.73
CA THR A 78 -9.95 0.21 18.60
C THR A 78 -9.65 -0.10 20.06
N LYS A 79 -9.91 0.85 20.96
CA LYS A 79 -9.73 0.69 22.41
C LYS A 79 -10.68 -0.33 23.06
N ASN A 80 -11.81 -0.65 22.41
CA ASN A 80 -12.88 -1.46 23.00
C ASN A 80 -13.01 -2.88 22.39
N GLY A 81 -12.06 -3.33 21.55
CA GLY A 81 -12.10 -4.68 20.98
C GLY A 81 -13.24 -4.95 19.97
N GLU A 82 -14.09 -3.96 19.67
CA GLU A 82 -15.19 -4.08 18.71
C GLU A 82 -14.71 -4.22 17.24
N ASN A 83 -13.48 -3.79 16.93
CA ASN A 83 -12.76 -4.15 15.70
C ASN A 83 -11.47 -4.90 16.05
N LYS A 84 -11.56 -6.00 16.82
CA LYS A 84 -10.68 -7.13 16.48
C LYS A 84 -10.98 -7.47 15.01
N HIS A 85 -9.98 -7.76 14.20
CA HIS A 85 -10.02 -8.79 13.15
C HIS A 85 -8.98 -8.52 12.05
N PHE A 86 -9.04 -7.47 11.22
CA PHE A 86 -8.12 -7.36 10.06
C PHE A 86 -6.61 -7.63 10.34
N LEU A 87 -5.95 -6.86 11.23
CA LEU A 87 -4.51 -7.05 11.49
C LEU A 87 -4.17 -8.34 12.26
N ASN A 88 -5.13 -8.93 12.97
CA ASN A 88 -4.93 -10.20 13.67
C ASN A 88 -5.16 -11.38 12.73
N ASP A 89 -6.13 -11.27 11.82
CA ASP A 89 -6.42 -12.27 10.81
C ASP A 89 -5.25 -12.37 9.81
N LEU A 90 -4.58 -11.24 9.48
CA LEU A 90 -3.32 -11.26 8.71
C LEU A 90 -2.20 -12.08 9.37
N LYS A 91 -2.21 -12.27 10.71
CA LYS A 91 -1.20 -13.08 11.41
C LYS A 91 -1.52 -14.58 11.37
N ILE A 92 -2.78 -14.92 11.15
CA ILE A 92 -3.31 -16.28 11.25
C ILE A 92 -4.03 -16.56 9.92
N CYS A 93 -3.29 -16.49 8.82
CA CYS A 93 -3.79 -16.92 7.52
C CYS A 93 -3.36 -18.38 7.30
N PRO A 94 -4.30 -19.34 7.26
CA PRO A 94 -3.98 -20.74 6.98
C PRO A 94 -3.72 -21.00 5.50
N ASP A 95 -4.03 -20.02 4.62
CA ASP A 95 -3.86 -20.15 3.17
C ASP A 95 -2.39 -20.05 2.77
N ASP A 96 -2.05 -20.72 1.68
CA ASP A 96 -0.72 -20.63 1.08
C ASP A 96 -0.41 -19.19 0.68
N ILE A 97 0.85 -18.78 0.92
CA ILE A 97 1.33 -17.47 0.51
C ILE A 97 1.36 -17.43 -1.01
N TYR A 98 0.49 -16.62 -1.61
CA TYR A 98 0.57 -16.32 -3.03
C TYR A 98 1.86 -15.53 -3.31
N VAL A 99 2.72 -16.10 -4.17
CA VAL A 99 3.91 -15.43 -4.68
C VAL A 99 3.76 -15.28 -6.18
N ASP A 100 3.60 -14.05 -6.63
CA ASP A 100 3.64 -13.71 -8.04
C ASP A 100 5.09 -13.72 -8.52
N PRO A 101 5.43 -14.28 -9.69
CA PRO A 101 6.74 -14.09 -10.29
C PRO A 101 7.00 -12.59 -10.48
N ALA A 102 8.15 -12.12 -9.98
CA ALA A 102 8.54 -10.71 -10.05
C ALA A 102 9.98 -10.58 -10.54
N GLU A 103 10.21 -9.65 -11.46
CA GLU A 103 11.51 -9.26 -11.97
C GLU A 103 12.10 -8.11 -11.14
N ARG A 104 13.42 -7.94 -11.20
CA ARG A 104 14.12 -6.94 -10.35
C ARG A 104 13.74 -5.50 -10.66
N ASP A 105 13.38 -5.26 -11.91
CA ASP A 105 13.02 -3.94 -12.43
C ASP A 105 11.49 -3.68 -12.38
N ASP A 106 10.71 -4.66 -11.91
CA ASP A 106 9.28 -4.48 -11.69
C ASP A 106 9.03 -3.46 -10.57
N LEU A 107 7.89 -2.78 -10.69
CA LEU A 107 7.48 -1.73 -9.78
C LEU A 107 7.05 -2.32 -8.43
N LEU A 108 7.74 -1.93 -7.36
CA LEU A 108 7.46 -2.38 -5.99
C LEU A 108 6.56 -1.39 -5.22
N ILE A 109 6.86 -0.10 -5.33
CA ILE A 109 6.15 0.95 -4.59
C ILE A 109 6.14 2.26 -5.38
N ILE A 110 5.08 3.04 -5.25
CA ILE A 110 4.99 4.41 -5.74
C ILE A 110 5.01 5.35 -4.53
N LEU A 111 5.98 6.27 -4.51
CA LEU A 111 6.05 7.31 -3.50
C LEU A 111 5.50 8.62 -4.04
N THR A 112 4.56 9.25 -3.38
CA THR A 112 4.07 10.59 -3.78
C THR A 112 4.78 11.69 -3.01
N THR A 113 5.24 12.71 -3.73
CA THR A 113 5.86 13.92 -3.16
C THR A 113 4.84 14.75 -2.37
N SER A 114 5.29 15.60 -1.46
CA SER A 114 4.43 16.43 -0.60
C SER A 114 3.57 17.50 -1.29
N GLY A 115 3.68 17.66 -2.62
CA GLY A 115 2.88 18.62 -3.38
C GLY A 115 3.11 20.09 -3.00
N SER A 116 4.30 20.46 -2.49
CA SER A 116 4.60 21.85 -2.10
C SER A 116 4.49 22.88 -3.23
N THR A 117 4.46 22.42 -4.49
CA THR A 117 4.36 23.26 -5.71
C THR A 117 3.10 22.96 -6.52
N GLY A 118 2.13 22.23 -5.96
CA GLY A 118 0.89 21.85 -6.65
C GLY A 118 0.52 20.39 -6.39
N TYR A 119 0.02 19.69 -7.41
CA TYR A 119 -0.35 18.28 -7.28
C TYR A 119 0.85 17.39 -6.91
N SER A 120 0.57 16.35 -6.13
CA SER A 120 1.53 15.33 -5.76
C SER A 120 2.03 14.59 -7.00
N LYS A 121 3.35 14.41 -7.11
CA LYS A 121 3.95 13.68 -8.22
C LYS A 121 4.22 12.24 -7.79
N PRO A 122 3.80 11.22 -8.57
CA PRO A 122 4.15 9.84 -8.31
C PRO A 122 5.62 9.60 -8.67
N VAL A 123 6.35 8.94 -7.77
CA VAL A 123 7.75 8.58 -7.91
C VAL A 123 7.84 7.05 -7.81
N PRO A 124 7.84 6.34 -8.95
CA PRO A 124 7.93 4.88 -8.97
C PRO A 124 9.29 4.41 -8.46
N ARG A 125 9.28 3.26 -7.76
CA ARG A 125 10.48 2.56 -7.30
C ARG A 125 10.36 1.07 -7.56
N SER A 126 11.37 0.53 -8.22
CA SER A 126 11.52 -0.90 -8.49
C SER A 126 12.03 -1.67 -7.28
N HIS A 127 11.94 -3.00 -7.32
CA HIS A 127 12.52 -3.87 -6.30
C HIS A 127 14.02 -3.59 -6.09
N ILE A 128 14.78 -3.50 -7.19
CA ILE A 128 16.24 -3.31 -7.11
C ILE A 128 16.63 -1.96 -6.52
N GLU A 129 15.87 -0.89 -6.77
CA GLU A 129 16.15 0.44 -6.22
C GLU A 129 15.94 0.48 -4.70
N ILE A 130 14.85 -0.11 -4.21
CA ILE A 130 14.56 -0.18 -2.77
C ILE A 130 15.61 -1.03 -2.05
N LEU A 131 15.92 -2.23 -2.57
CA LEU A 131 16.91 -3.11 -1.95
C LEU A 131 18.31 -2.48 -1.92
N LYS A 132 18.74 -1.82 -2.99
CA LYS A 132 20.03 -1.09 -3.02
C LYS A 132 20.06 0.09 -2.05
N SER A 133 18.92 0.72 -1.78
CA SER A 133 18.86 1.84 -0.83
C SER A 133 19.07 1.38 0.61
N GLU A 134 18.58 0.19 0.98
CA GLU A 134 18.82 -0.40 2.29
C GLU A 134 20.28 -0.81 2.49
N ASP A 135 20.90 -1.42 1.48
CA ASP A 135 22.31 -1.79 1.54
C ASP A 135 23.19 -0.55 1.76
N ARG A 136 22.94 0.54 1.01
CA ARG A 136 23.65 1.82 1.22
C ARG A 136 23.39 2.45 2.59
N PHE A 137 22.16 2.39 3.09
CA PHE A 137 21.83 2.94 4.42
C PHE A 137 22.60 2.21 5.52
N ASN A 138 22.67 0.87 5.44
CA ASN A 138 23.42 0.05 6.39
C ASN A 138 24.92 0.33 6.32
N ASP A 139 25.49 0.45 5.12
CA ASP A 139 26.92 0.74 4.94
C ASP A 139 27.33 2.12 5.47
N ILE A 140 26.45 3.12 5.38
CA ILE A 140 26.75 4.50 5.79
C ILE A 140 26.52 4.71 7.30
N PHE A 141 25.41 4.21 7.85
CA PHE A 141 24.99 4.55 9.21
C PHE A 141 25.34 3.48 10.25
N CYS A 142 25.67 2.26 9.83
CA CYS A 142 26.05 1.17 10.73
C CYS A 142 27.33 0.45 10.22
N PRO A 143 28.43 1.18 9.96
CA PRO A 143 29.65 0.56 9.45
C PRO A 143 30.19 -0.48 10.44
N GLY A 144 30.33 -1.72 9.97
CA GLY A 144 30.85 -2.83 10.78
C GLY A 144 29.83 -3.54 11.66
N VAL A 145 28.54 -3.16 11.63
CA VAL A 145 27.48 -3.95 12.26
C VAL A 145 27.16 -5.15 11.38
N GLN A 146 27.58 -6.35 11.82
CA GLN A 146 27.07 -7.59 11.28
C GLN A 146 25.63 -7.76 11.76
N TRP A 147 24.68 -7.21 11.02
CA TRP A 147 23.30 -7.64 11.12
C TRP A 147 23.27 -9.16 10.90
N ASN A 148 22.46 -9.89 11.68
CA ASN A 148 22.11 -11.29 11.41
C ASN A 148 21.31 -11.36 10.10
N SER A 149 21.95 -10.99 9.00
CA SER A 149 21.53 -11.33 7.66
C SER A 149 21.67 -12.85 7.58
N PRO A 150 20.65 -13.57 7.07
CA PRO A 150 20.86 -14.93 6.63
C PRO A 150 22.09 -14.89 5.71
N ARG A 151 23.16 -15.57 6.13
CA ARG A 151 24.39 -15.72 5.35
C ARG A 151 23.94 -16.26 3.99
N GLU A 152 24.29 -15.53 2.93
CA GLU A 152 23.73 -15.57 1.58
C GLU A 152 22.43 -14.75 1.41
N LYS A 153 22.56 -13.44 1.17
CA LYS A 153 21.54 -12.69 0.41
C LYS A 153 21.54 -13.19 -1.05
N CYS A 154 21.22 -14.46 -1.28
CA CYS A 154 20.67 -14.89 -2.55
C CYS A 154 19.28 -14.28 -2.62
N PHE A 155 19.16 -13.09 -3.20
CA PHE A 155 17.86 -12.59 -3.65
C PHE A 155 17.34 -13.58 -4.70
N LYS A 156 16.57 -14.58 -4.26
CA LYS A 156 15.91 -15.53 -5.13
C LYS A 156 14.68 -14.84 -5.69
N TYR A 157 14.83 -14.29 -6.88
CA TYR A 157 13.69 -13.88 -7.70
C TYR A 157 13.06 -15.18 -8.21
N TYR A 158 11.84 -15.48 -7.77
CA TYR A 158 11.11 -16.64 -8.22
C TYR A 158 10.67 -16.38 -9.67
N ASN A 159 11.27 -17.09 -10.61
CA ASN A 159 10.92 -17.01 -12.03
C ASN A 159 10.64 -18.44 -12.49
N ASP A 160 9.40 -18.74 -12.88
CA ASP A 160 8.98 -20.08 -13.33
C ASP A 160 9.58 -20.50 -14.69
N LYS A 161 10.54 -19.73 -15.23
CA LYS A 161 11.17 -20.00 -16.53
C LYS A 161 12.32 -21.01 -16.49
N SER A 162 12.45 -21.81 -15.43
CA SER A 162 13.40 -22.93 -15.41
C SER A 162 12.78 -24.17 -14.77
N MET A 163 11.95 -24.88 -15.54
CA MET A 163 11.92 -26.34 -15.58
C MET A 163 12.19 -26.79 -17.01
#